data_AF-A0AA97AWL2-F1
#
_entry.id   AF-A0AA97AWL2-F1
#
_cell.length_a   1.000
_cell.length_b   1.000
_cell.length_c   1.000
_cell.angle_alpha   90.00
_cell.angle_beta   90.00
_cell.angle_gamma   90.00
#
_symmetry.space_group_name_H-M   'P 1'
#
loop_
_entity.id
_entity.type
_entity.pdbx_description
1 polymer ?
#
loop_
_entity_poly.entity_id
_entity_poly.type
_entity_poly.pdbx_seq_one_letter_code
_entity_poly.pdbx_strand_id
1 'polypeptide(L)'
;MASSGFKSSPAGGGFISTPSDLVRLGAQFLKADYLSPGVREIFWAPQKLANGEVNEQNYALGWRVTEVEIPEVGLTKVANHGGVSRGSQSWLMILPEYQLSVAVNINRKTKDFWDFGRVSLDIASAFIHQQDDLKCD
;
A
#
# COMPACT_ATOMS: atom_id res chain seq x y z
N MET A 1 -4.88 -16.63 -30.74
CA MET A 1 -5.62 -15.38 -30.45
C MET A 1 -6.70 -15.69 -29.43
N ALA A 2 -6.54 -15.18 -28.21
CA ALA A 2 -7.61 -15.06 -27.22
C ALA A 2 -7.27 -13.82 -26.40
N SER A 3 -7.82 -12.68 -26.79
CA SER A 3 -7.74 -11.43 -26.03
C SER A 3 -8.82 -11.47 -24.95
N SER A 4 -8.54 -12.02 -23.78
CA SER A 4 -9.36 -11.77 -22.60
C SER A 4 -8.94 -10.42 -22.00
N GLY A 5 -9.50 -9.35 -22.56
CA GLY A 5 -9.43 -8.03 -21.94
C GLY A 5 -10.19 -8.06 -20.62
N PHE A 6 -9.46 -8.06 -19.50
CA PHE A 6 -10.04 -7.80 -18.20
C PHE A 6 -10.52 -6.34 -18.19
N LYS A 7 -11.84 -6.15 -18.32
CA LYS A 7 -12.48 -4.83 -18.25
C LYS A 7 -12.47 -4.40 -16.79
N SER A 8 -11.64 -3.42 -16.44
CA SER A 8 -11.69 -2.78 -15.11
C SER A 8 -13.06 -2.12 -14.94
N SER A 9 -13.84 -2.59 -13.98
CA SER A 9 -15.03 -1.88 -13.48
C SER A 9 -14.62 -0.49 -12.98
N PRO A 10 -15.46 0.57 -13.06
CA PRO A 10 -15.17 1.89 -12.48
C PRO A 10 -14.79 1.85 -10.99
N ALA A 11 -15.19 0.79 -10.26
CA ALA A 11 -14.81 0.55 -8.87
C ALA A 11 -13.45 -0.16 -8.69
N GLY A 12 -12.87 -0.72 -9.76
CA GLY A 12 -11.56 -1.38 -9.75
C GLY A 12 -10.41 -0.48 -10.22
N GLY A 13 -10.70 0.75 -10.66
CA GLY A 13 -9.73 1.75 -11.10
C GLY A 13 -10.41 2.95 -11.75
N GLY A 14 -9.71 4.10 -11.82
CA GLY A 14 -10.23 5.34 -12.42
C GLY A 14 -10.48 6.49 -11.45
N PHE A 15 -10.21 6.30 -10.15
CA PHE A 15 -10.18 7.40 -9.19
C PHE A 15 -9.03 8.36 -9.53
N ILE A 16 -9.35 9.63 -9.77
CA ILE A 16 -8.37 10.70 -10.04
C ILE A 16 -8.05 11.37 -8.71
N SER A 17 -6.76 11.48 -8.39
CA SER A 17 -6.30 12.00 -7.11
C SER A 17 -4.90 12.59 -7.21
N THR A 18 -4.39 13.15 -6.12
CA THR A 18 -3.02 13.64 -5.98
C THR A 18 -2.21 12.75 -5.02
N PRO A 19 -0.87 12.76 -5.07
CA PRO A 19 -0.06 12.04 -4.08
C PRO A 19 -0.39 12.47 -2.64
N SER A 20 -0.68 13.75 -2.42
CA SER A 20 -1.06 14.29 -1.10
C SER A 20 -2.39 13.72 -0.61
N ASP A 21 -3.37 13.55 -1.50
CA ASP A 21 -4.65 12.95 -1.13
C ASP A 21 -4.52 11.45 -0.84
N LEU A 22 -3.65 10.73 -1.58
CA LEU A 22 -3.33 9.34 -1.31
C LEU A 22 -2.65 9.16 0.06
N VAL A 23 -1.67 10.01 0.40
CA VAL A 23 -1.03 9.98 1.73
C VAL A 23 -2.07 10.25 2.82
N ARG A 24 -2.95 11.24 2.64
CA ARG A 24 -4.04 11.55 3.59
C ARG A 24 -5.00 10.38 3.75
N LEU A 25 -5.38 9.72 2.66
CA LEU A 25 -6.21 8.52 2.72
C LEU A 25 -5.53 7.43 3.57
N GLY A 26 -4.26 7.12 3.29
CA GLY A 26 -3.53 6.13 4.07
C GLY A 26 -3.34 6.54 5.54
N ALA A 27 -3.14 7.83 5.81
CA ALA A 27 -3.05 8.35 7.17
C ALA A 27 -4.38 8.23 7.94
N GLN A 28 -5.53 8.38 7.27
CA GLN A 28 -6.83 8.15 7.90
C GLN A 28 -7.04 6.69 8.30
N PHE A 29 -6.50 5.73 7.53
CA PHE A 29 -6.51 4.31 7.92
C PHE A 29 -5.71 4.04 9.21
N LEU A 30 -4.84 4.95 9.67
CA LEU A 30 -4.11 4.82 10.93
C LEU A 30 -4.89 5.35 12.13
N LYS A 31 -5.90 6.22 11.92
CA LYS A 31 -6.63 6.86 13.01
C LYS A 31 -7.87 6.08 13.47
N ALA A 32 -8.01 5.91 14.77
CA ALA A 32 -9.11 5.16 15.38
C ALA A 32 -10.47 5.89 15.27
N ASP A 33 -10.46 7.20 15.05
CA ASP A 33 -11.65 8.04 14.88
C ASP A 33 -12.24 7.99 13.46
N TYR A 34 -11.46 7.54 12.46
CA TYR A 34 -11.92 7.30 11.10
C TYR A 34 -12.41 5.87 10.92
N LEU A 35 -11.59 4.88 11.28
CA LEU A 35 -11.96 3.47 11.34
C LEU A 35 -11.57 2.93 12.71
N SER A 36 -12.54 2.31 13.40
CA SER A 36 -12.24 1.63 14.65
C SER A 36 -11.20 0.53 14.43
N PRO A 37 -10.37 0.20 15.44
CA PRO A 37 -9.34 -0.83 15.31
C PRO A 37 -9.87 -2.16 14.76
N GLY A 38 -11.03 -2.63 15.27
CA GLY A 38 -11.64 -3.87 14.79
C GLY A 38 -12.10 -3.81 13.33
N VAL A 39 -12.61 -2.67 12.86
CA VAL A 39 -12.98 -2.53 11.43
C VAL A 39 -11.74 -2.50 10.55
N ARG A 40 -10.67 -1.84 10.99
CA ARG A 40 -9.40 -1.80 10.27
C ARG A 40 -8.78 -3.19 10.13
N GLU A 41 -8.84 -4.00 11.18
CA GLU A 41 -8.39 -5.40 11.13
C GLU A 41 -9.15 -6.20 10.09
N ILE A 42 -10.45 -5.99 9.93
CA ILE A 42 -11.26 -6.63 8.87
C ILE A 42 -10.75 -6.23 7.48
N PHE A 43 -10.45 -4.94 7.25
CA PHE A 43 -9.90 -4.46 5.97
C PHE A 43 -8.56 -5.09 5.62
N TRP A 44 -7.74 -5.40 6.63
CA TRP A 44 -6.38 -5.92 6.49
C TRP A 44 -6.24 -7.41 6.73
N ALA A 45 -7.33 -8.13 6.99
CA ALA A 45 -7.33 -9.58 7.11
C ALA A 45 -7.29 -10.23 5.71
N PRO A 46 -6.24 -11.02 5.39
CA PRO A 46 -6.18 -11.75 4.14
C PRO A 46 -7.40 -12.66 3.96
N GLN A 47 -7.98 -12.65 2.77
CA GLN A 47 -9.17 -13.45 2.47
C GLN A 47 -8.79 -14.92 2.24
N LYS A 48 -9.67 -15.82 2.70
CA LYS A 48 -9.53 -17.26 2.46
C LYS A 48 -10.22 -17.67 1.16
N LEU A 49 -9.61 -18.59 0.43
CA LEU A 49 -10.21 -19.25 -0.73
C LEU A 49 -11.30 -20.23 -0.29
N ALA A 50 -12.09 -20.73 -1.25
CA ALA A 50 -13.16 -21.68 -0.96
C ALA A 50 -12.66 -22.99 -0.31
N ASN A 51 -11.39 -23.35 -0.51
CA ASN A 51 -10.73 -24.49 0.12
C ASN A 51 -10.20 -24.19 1.55
N GLY A 52 -10.39 -22.97 2.06
CA GLY A 52 -9.95 -22.55 3.40
C GLY A 52 -8.52 -22.01 3.47
N GLU A 53 -7.73 -22.12 2.40
CA GLU A 53 -6.36 -21.60 2.34
C GLU A 53 -6.35 -20.07 2.22
N VAL A 54 -5.33 -19.43 2.80
CA VAL A 54 -5.10 -17.98 2.59
C VAL A 54 -4.61 -17.78 1.17
N ASN A 55 -5.16 -16.78 0.47
CA ASN A 55 -4.72 -16.49 -0.90
C ASN A 55 -3.22 -16.15 -0.94
N GLU A 56 -2.51 -16.70 -1.93
CA GLU A 56 -1.04 -16.57 -2.08
C GLU A 56 -0.57 -15.11 -2.16
N GLN A 57 -1.45 -14.23 -2.62
CA GLN A 57 -1.19 -12.81 -2.78
C GLN A 57 -1.29 -12.03 -1.46
N ASN A 58 -1.77 -12.65 -0.38
CA ASN A 58 -2.14 -12.00 0.89
C ASN A 58 -3.05 -10.77 0.68
N TYR A 59 -3.96 -10.90 -0.28
CA TYR A 59 -4.96 -9.89 -0.60
C TYR A 59 -6.09 -9.92 0.42
N ALA A 60 -6.36 -8.76 1.01
CA ALA A 60 -7.43 -8.49 1.94
C ALA A 60 -8.56 -7.75 1.21
N LEU A 61 -9.34 -6.92 1.92
CA LEU A 61 -10.42 -6.14 1.30
C LEU A 61 -9.86 -4.88 0.63
N GLY A 62 -9.41 -5.02 -0.61
CA GLY A 62 -8.84 -3.91 -1.39
C GLY A 62 -7.42 -3.52 -1.00
N TRP A 63 -6.76 -4.29 -0.15
CA TRP A 63 -5.39 -4.10 0.29
C TRP A 63 -4.58 -5.38 0.07
N ARG A 64 -3.28 -5.24 -0.14
CA ARG A 64 -2.33 -6.33 0.07
C ARG A 64 -1.63 -6.10 1.39
N VAL A 65 -1.61 -7.12 2.25
CA VAL A 65 -0.95 -7.03 3.57
C VAL A 65 0.16 -8.06 3.61
N THR A 66 1.39 -7.60 3.80
CA THR A 66 2.58 -8.45 3.76
C THR A 66 3.64 -7.89 4.68
N GLU A 67 4.67 -8.67 4.95
CA GLU A 67 5.93 -8.16 5.50
C GLU A 67 6.88 -7.83 4.35
N VAL A 68 7.65 -6.75 4.50
CA VAL A 68 8.70 -6.34 3.57
C VAL A 68 9.95 -5.96 4.34
N GLU A 69 11.12 -6.23 3.77
CA GLU A 69 12.39 -5.76 4.33
C GLU A 69 12.54 -4.26 4.01
N ILE A 70 12.57 -3.42 5.05
CA ILE A 70 12.86 -2.00 4.92
C ILE A 70 14.35 -1.77 5.23
N PRO A 71 15.11 -1.10 4.34
CA PRO A 71 16.51 -0.81 4.58
C PRO A 71 16.76 -0.20 5.95
N GLU A 72 17.70 -0.76 6.71
CA GLU A 72 18.13 -0.24 8.02
C GLU A 72 17.04 -0.17 9.10
N VAL A 73 15.88 -0.80 8.86
CA VAL A 73 14.76 -0.92 9.80
C VAL A 73 14.45 -2.40 10.07
N GLY A 74 14.43 -3.23 9.02
CA GLY A 74 14.16 -4.65 9.11
C GLY A 74 12.79 -5.07 8.56
N LEU A 75 12.44 -6.33 8.81
CA LEU A 75 11.18 -6.93 8.38
C LEU A 75 9.99 -6.21 9.04
N THR A 76 9.17 -5.54 8.22
CA THR A 76 8.09 -4.67 8.70
C THR A 76 6.76 -5.03 8.02
N LYS A 77 5.68 -5.11 8.81
CA LYS A 77 4.33 -5.32 8.30
C LYS A 77 3.81 -4.06 7.59
N VAL A 78 3.37 -4.23 6.34
CA VAL A 78 2.83 -3.15 5.51
C VAL A 78 1.48 -3.53 4.90
N ALA A 79 0.60 -2.54 4.79
CA ALA A 79 -0.60 -2.61 3.96
C ALA A 79 -0.40 -1.71 2.73
N ASN A 80 -0.61 -2.24 1.53
CA ASN A 80 -0.35 -1.49 0.31
C ASN A 80 -1.40 -1.68 -0.78
N HIS A 81 -1.41 -0.75 -1.73
CA HIS A 81 -2.20 -0.82 -2.94
C HIS A 81 -1.42 -0.19 -4.12
N GLY A 82 -1.23 -0.98 -5.17
CA GLY A 82 -0.62 -0.52 -6.43
C GLY A 82 -1.66 -0.33 -7.52
N GLY A 83 -1.51 0.72 -8.32
CA GLY A 83 -2.40 1.03 -9.44
C GLY A 83 -1.63 1.30 -10.73
N VAL A 84 -2.14 0.82 -11.85
CA VAL A 84 -1.59 1.08 -13.18
C VAL A 84 -2.69 1.63 -14.08
N SER A 85 -2.44 2.80 -14.69
CA SER A 85 -3.31 3.39 -15.71
C SER A 85 -2.53 3.56 -17.02
N ARG A 86 -3.16 4.07 -18.09
CA ARG A 86 -2.45 4.39 -19.35
C ARG A 86 -1.42 5.48 -19.09
N GLY A 87 -0.14 5.10 -19.17
CA GLY A 87 0.99 6.02 -19.01
C GLY A 87 1.38 6.36 -17.57
N SER A 88 0.75 5.78 -16.54
CA SER A 88 1.10 6.09 -15.15
C SER A 88 1.02 4.89 -14.21
N GLN A 89 1.75 4.98 -13.11
CA GLN A 89 1.72 4.05 -12.00
C GLN A 89 1.60 4.82 -10.67
N SER A 90 0.90 4.23 -9.72
CA SER A 90 0.68 4.77 -8.38
C SER A 90 0.91 3.69 -7.34
N TRP A 91 1.48 4.06 -6.21
CA TRP A 91 1.75 3.17 -5.09
C TRP A 91 1.40 3.87 -3.78
N LEU A 92 0.62 3.20 -2.93
CA LEU A 92 0.32 3.62 -1.57
C LEU A 92 0.76 2.50 -0.62
N MET A 93 1.54 2.86 0.40
CA MET A 93 2.05 1.96 1.43
C MET A 93 1.81 2.57 2.81
N ILE A 94 1.25 1.78 3.72
CA ILE A 94 0.95 2.14 5.10
C ILE A 94 1.76 1.23 6.01
N LEU A 95 2.42 1.82 7.01
CA LEU A 95 3.22 1.14 8.03
C LEU A 95 2.60 1.44 9.39
N PRO A 96 1.70 0.57 9.89
CA PRO A 96 0.92 0.86 11.09
C PRO A 96 1.77 1.09 12.34
N GLU A 97 2.87 0.34 12.46
CA GLU A 97 3.82 0.41 13.58
C GLU A 97 4.47 1.79 13.71
N TYR A 98 4.76 2.44 12.59
CA TYR A 98 5.44 3.74 12.53
C TYR A 98 4.49 4.92 12.32
N GLN A 99 3.18 4.68 12.36
CA GLN A 99 2.14 5.68 12.02
C GLN A 99 2.44 6.42 10.71
N LEU A 100 2.94 5.68 9.71
CA LEU A 100 3.47 6.24 8.47
C LEU A 100 2.65 5.83 7.25
N SER A 101 2.44 6.79 6.35
CA SER A 101 1.77 6.63 5.05
C SER A 101 2.65 7.22 3.96
N VAL A 102 3.02 6.42 2.97
CA VAL A 102 3.88 6.81 1.86
C VAL A 102 3.13 6.59 0.55
N ALA A 103 3.00 7.63 -0.26
CA ALA A 103 2.49 7.51 -1.62
C ALA A 103 3.53 7.97 -2.63
N VAL A 104 3.71 7.19 -3.70
CA VAL A 104 4.59 7.52 -4.81
C VAL A 104 3.78 7.40 -6.10
N ASN A 105 3.99 8.32 -7.04
CA ASN A 105 3.32 8.35 -8.33
C ASN A 105 4.33 8.66 -9.43
N ILE A 106 4.15 8.05 -10.60
CA ILE A 106 5.00 8.30 -11.78
C ILE A 106 4.13 8.41 -13.03
N ASN A 107 4.50 9.32 -13.93
CA ASN A 107 3.89 9.53 -15.26
C ASN A 107 4.56 8.68 -16.35
N ARG A 108 4.98 7.46 -15.99
CA ARG A 108 5.58 6.47 -16.88
C ARG A 108 5.16 5.07 -16.41
N LYS A 109 5.32 4.08 -17.28
CA LYS A 109 5.30 2.67 -16.89
C LYS A 109 6.72 2.13 -16.86
N THR A 110 7.14 1.61 -15.71
CA THR A 110 8.30 0.73 -15.63
C THR A 110 7.99 -0.62 -16.27
N LYS A 111 9.03 -1.37 -16.66
CA LYS A 111 8.88 -2.74 -17.14
C LYS A 111 8.34 -3.63 -16.03
N ASP A 112 8.97 -3.56 -14.86
CA ASP A 112 8.58 -4.25 -13.65
C ASP A 112 8.00 -3.24 -12.67
N PHE A 113 6.73 -3.42 -12.25
CA PHE A 113 6.03 -2.46 -11.38
C PHE A 113 6.80 -2.22 -10.07
N TRP A 114 7.47 -3.26 -9.56
CA TRP A 114 8.21 -3.19 -8.31
C TRP A 114 9.46 -2.31 -8.38
N ASP A 115 10.07 -2.13 -9.56
CA ASP A 115 11.18 -1.17 -9.72
C ASP A 115 10.77 0.25 -9.31
N PHE A 116 9.49 0.58 -9.54
CA PHE A 116 8.88 1.82 -9.11
C PHE A 116 8.42 1.76 -7.65
N GLY A 117 7.66 0.72 -7.28
CA GLY A 117 7.09 0.58 -5.93
C GLY A 117 8.15 0.58 -4.82
N ARG A 118 9.29 -0.09 -5.03
CA ARG A 118 10.35 -0.25 -4.03
C ARG A 118 10.99 1.07 -3.58
N VAL A 119 10.88 2.15 -4.37
CA VAL A 119 11.36 3.48 -3.98
C VAL A 119 10.69 3.96 -2.68
N SER A 120 9.47 3.48 -2.39
CA SER A 120 8.81 3.80 -1.12
C SER A 120 9.54 3.25 0.11
N LEU A 121 10.35 2.21 -0.04
CA LEU A 121 11.09 1.60 1.08
C LEU A 121 12.22 2.52 1.55
N ASP A 122 13.00 3.08 0.64
CA ASP A 122 14.06 4.04 0.96
C ASP A 122 13.49 5.32 1.57
N ILE A 123 12.34 5.79 1.04
CA ILE A 123 11.61 6.92 1.61
C ILE A 123 11.15 6.58 3.03
N ALA A 124 10.54 5.41 3.24
CA ALA A 124 10.06 5.01 4.56
C ALA A 124 11.21 4.92 5.57
N SER A 125 12.34 4.31 5.19
CA SER A 125 13.55 4.23 6.01
C SER A 125 14.00 5.62 6.50
N ALA A 126 14.14 6.58 5.58
CA ALA A 126 14.56 7.95 5.93
C ALA A 126 13.61 8.63 6.93
N PHE A 127 12.29 8.47 6.78
CA PHE A 127 11.33 9.06 7.71
C PHE A 127 11.27 8.33 9.05
N ILE A 128 11.48 7.02 9.08
CA ILE A 128 11.53 6.24 10.32
C ILE A 128 12.75 6.65 11.15
N HIS A 129 13.94 6.73 10.54
CA HIS A 129 15.12 7.23 11.24
C HIS A 129 14.92 8.63 11.78
N GLN A 130 14.35 9.53 10.97
CA GLN A 130 14.05 10.89 11.42
C GLN A 130 13.06 10.92 12.60
N GLN A 131 12.07 10.00 12.65
CA GLN A 131 11.17 9.89 13.80
C GLN A 131 11.93 9.46 15.06
N ASP A 132 12.87 8.53 14.95
CA ASP A 132 13.65 8.05 16.09
C ASP A 132 14.60 9.12 16.62
N ASP A 133 15.20 9.91 15.72
CA ASP A 133 15.98 11.10 16.09
C ASP A 133 15.13 12.15 16.84
N LEU A 134 13.86 12.31 16.45
CA LEU A 134 12.93 13.27 17.06
C LEU A 134 12.29 12.76 18.37
N LYS A 135 12.31 11.45 18.63
CA LYS A 135 11.83 10.86 19.89
C LYS A 135 12.89 10.91 21.00
N CYS A 136 14.10 11.34 20.67
CA CYS A 136 15.16 11.57 21.65
C CYS A 136 14.94 12.94 22.34
N ASP A 137 14.04 12.97 23.34
CA ASP A 137 13.95 13.98 24.41
C ASP A 137 13.38 13.34 25.69
#